data_AF-A8EU68-F1
#
_entry.id   AF-A8EU68-F1
#
_cell.length_a   1.000
_cell.length_b   1.000
_cell.length_c   1.000
_cell.angle_alpha   90.00
_cell.angle_beta   90.00
_cell.angle_gamma   90.00
#
_symmetry.space_group_name_H-M   'P 1'
#
loop_
_entity.id
_entity.type
_entity.pdbx_description
1 polymer ?
#
loop_
_entity_poly.entity_id
_entity_poly.type
_entity_poly.pdbx_seq_one_letter_code
_entity_poly.pdbx_strand_id
1 'polypeptide(L)' 'MILKVLGLVIVGFVIYFLFFKKSRQNDIAKKDKMITDDMIECESCKTYVSLNEAILSNGKYYCSKDCLNK' A
#
# COMPACT_ATOMS: atom_id res chain seq x y z
N MET A 1 -35.51 35.96 1.91
CA MET A 1 -34.95 35.14 3.01
C MET A 1 -34.64 33.71 2.59
N ILE A 2 -35.44 33.09 1.70
CA ILE A 2 -35.22 31.75 1.13
C ILE A 2 -33.85 31.60 0.41
N LEU A 3 -33.42 32.58 -0.38
CA LEU A 3 -32.16 32.51 -1.14
C LEU A 3 -30.91 32.43 -0.25
N LYS A 4 -30.94 33.08 0.93
CA LYS A 4 -29.83 33.04 1.89
C LYS A 4 -29.72 31.67 2.55
N VAL A 5 -30.86 31.03 2.84
CA VAL A 5 -30.92 29.68 3.41
C VAL A 5 -30.46 28.64 2.38
N LEU A 6 -30.87 28.78 1.12
CA LEU A 6 -30.44 27.89 0.04
C LEU A 6 -28.91 27.95 -0.18
N GLY A 7 -28.32 29.14 -0.12
CA GLY A 7 -26.86 29.30 -0.19
C GLY A 7 -26.12 28.58 0.94
N LEU A 8 -26.62 28.69 2.19
CA LEU A 8 -26.03 28.00 3.34
C LEU A 8 -26.09 26.47 3.21
N VAL A 9 -27.20 25.93 2.71
CA VAL A 9 -27.36 24.48 2.49
C VAL A 9 -26.39 23.97 1.42
N ILE A 10 -26.23 24.71 0.32
CA ILE A 10 -25.29 24.34 -0.76
C ILE A 10 -23.85 24.35 -0.24
N VAL A 11 -23.45 25.39 0.49
CA VAL A 11 -22.09 25.47 1.05
C VAL A 11 -21.83 24.33 2.04
N GLY A 12 -22.80 24.02 2.92
CA GLY A 12 -22.70 22.87 3.83
C GLY A 12 -22.57 21.53 3.11
N PHE A 13 -23.33 21.34 2.02
CA PHE A 13 -23.29 20.12 1.22
C PHE A 13 -21.95 19.95 0.49
N VAL A 14 -21.37 21.03 -0.04
CA VAL A 14 -20.06 21.02 -0.70
C VAL A 14 -18.95 20.63 0.29
N ILE A 15 -18.96 21.21 1.50
CA ILE A 15 -17.98 20.87 2.54
C ILE A 15 -18.13 19.39 2.93
N TYR A 16 -19.36 18.91 3.16
CA TYR A 16 -19.61 17.51 3.46
C TYR A 16 -19.09 16.58 2.36
N PHE A 17 -19.36 16.89 1.09
CA PHE A 17 -18.94 16.05 -0.04
C PHE A 17 -17.41 16.02 -0.21
N LEU A 18 -16.72 17.15 -0.01
CA LEU A 18 -15.26 17.23 -0.10
C LEU A 18 -14.57 16.45 1.03
N PHE A 19 -15.06 16.55 2.27
CA PHE A 19 -14.50 15.81 3.40
C PHE A 19 -14.84 14.31 3.35
N PHE A 20 -16.08 13.95 2.99
CA PHE A 20 -16.52 12.55 2.96
C PHE A 20 -15.91 11.77 1.79
N LYS A 21 -15.77 12.39 0.61
CA LYS A 21 -15.11 11.77 -0.56
C LYS A 21 -13.62 11.49 -0.30
N LYS A 22 -12.95 12.32 0.50
CA LYS A 22 -11.55 12.12 0.86
C LYS A 22 -11.35 10.94 1.82
N SER A 23 -12.33 10.60 2.66
CA SER A 23 -12.23 9.43 3.54
C SER A 23 -12.26 8.11 2.76
N ARG A 24 -13.14 8.01 1.76
CA ARG A 24 -13.40 6.75 1.04
C ARG A 24 -12.25 6.28 0.14
N GLN A 25 -11.34 7.18 -0.25
CA GLN A 25 -10.19 6.83 -1.09
C GLN A 25 -8.99 6.31 -0.27
N ASN A 26 -8.87 6.69 1.00
CA ASN A 26 -7.72 6.32 1.82
C ASN A 26 -7.87 4.94 2.48
N ASP A 27 -9.11 4.45 2.64
CA ASP A 27 -9.38 3.14 3.24
C ASP A 27 -9.25 1.97 2.25
N ILE A 28 -9.40 2.23 0.94
CA ILE A 28 -9.25 1.21 -0.11
C ILE A 28 -7.76 0.99 -0.41
N ALA A 29 -6.92 2.02 -0.35
CA ALA A 29 -5.47 1.89 -0.58
C ALA A 29 -4.71 1.19 0.57
N LYS A 30 -5.35 0.94 1.71
CA LYS A 30 -4.70 0.33 2.89
C LYS A 30 -5.01 -1.16 3.09
N LYS A 31 -5.91 -1.76 2.30
CA LYS A 31 -6.34 -3.16 2.49
C LYS A 31 -5.69 -4.19 1.57
N ASP A 32 -4.83 -3.77 0.64
CA ASP A 32 -4.12 -4.69 -0.26
C ASP A 32 -2.67 -4.95 0.15
N LYS A 33 -2.35 -4.83 1.45
CA LYS A 33 -1.28 -5.63 2.03
C LYS A 33 -1.87 -6.94 2.53
N MET A 34 -2.53 -7.68 1.63
CA MET A 34 -2.53 -9.12 1.80
C MET A 34 -1.04 -9.49 1.82
N ILE A 35 -0.58 -9.97 2.96
CA ILE A 35 0.77 -10.51 3.15
C ILE A 35 0.78 -11.84 2.35
N THR A 36 0.68 -11.74 1.03
CA THR A 36 1.13 -12.78 0.12
C THR A 36 2.64 -12.67 0.14
N ASP A 37 3.22 -13.21 1.22
CA ASP A 37 4.66 -13.35 1.32
C ASP A 37 5.04 -14.45 0.33
N ASP A 38 5.22 -14.03 -0.92
CA ASP A 38 5.72 -14.92 -1.97
C ASP A 38 7.11 -15.37 -1.52
N MET A 39 7.20 -16.62 -1.09
CA MET A 39 8.45 -17.20 -0.63
C MET A 39 9.24 -17.70 -1.83
N ILE A 40 10.49 -17.27 -1.93
CA ILE A 40 11.40 -17.63 -3.00
C ILE A 40 12.62 -18.35 -2.45
N GLU A 41 13.16 -19.27 -3.23
CA GLU A 41 14.33 -20.05 -2.86
C GLU A 41 15.60 -19.21 -3.05
N CYS A 42 16.45 -19.16 -2.02
CA CYS A 42 17.78 -18.56 -2.12
C CYS A 42 18.72 -19.43 -2.97
N GLU A 43 19.41 -18.84 -3.94
CA GLU A 43 20.35 -19.58 -4.81
C GLU A 43 21.51 -20.24 -4.03
N SER A 44 22.03 -19.56 -3.00
CA SER A 44 23.23 -20.01 -2.26
C SER A 44 22.97 -21.10 -1.21
N CYS A 45 21.89 -20.99 -0.43
CA CYS A 45 21.61 -21.88 0.69
C CYS A 45 20.31 -22.69 0.57
N LYS A 46 19.51 -22.44 -0.48
CA LYS A 46 18.19 -23.05 -0.71
C LYS A 46 17.16 -22.82 0.40
N THR A 47 17.41 -21.87 1.29
CA THR A 47 16.42 -21.42 2.26
C THR A 47 15.35 -20.59 1.56
N TYR A 48 14.09 -20.80 1.92
CA TYR A 48 12.99 -19.95 1.48
C TYR A 48 12.99 -18.63 2.25
N VAL A 49 13.06 -17.53 1.51
CA VAL A 49 12.98 -16.16 2.05
C VAL A 49 11.80 -15.45 1.41
N SER A 50 11.13 -14.60 2.17
CA SER A 50 10.05 -13.76 1.65
C SER A 50 10.58 -12.80 0.59
N LEU A 51 9.88 -12.64 -0.53
CA LEU A 51 10.28 -11.75 -1.63
C LEU A 51 10.46 -10.29 -1.17
N ASN A 52 9.74 -9.89 -0.13
CA ASN A 52 9.88 -8.57 0.51
C ASN A 52 11.19 -8.40 1.29
N GLU A 53 11.79 -9.49 1.77
CA GLU A 53 13.01 -9.51 2.58
C GLU A 53 14.24 -10.00 1.80
N ALA A 54 14.02 -10.62 0.64
CA ALA A 54 15.07 -11.17 -0.19
C ALA A 54 15.93 -10.09 -0.88
N ILE A 55 17.22 -10.36 -1.00
CA ILE A 55 18.15 -9.49 -1.72
C ILE A 55 18.21 -9.95 -3.18
N LEU A 56 17.75 -9.10 -4.10
CA LEU A 56 17.88 -9.32 -5.54
C LEU A 56 19.25 -8.83 -6.03
N SER A 57 20.07 -9.72 -6.58
CA SER A 57 21.35 -9.38 -7.21
C SER A 57 21.60 -10.26 -8.44
N ASN A 58 22.02 -9.66 -9.56
CA ASN A 58 22.25 -10.35 -10.83
C ASN A 58 21.07 -11.25 -11.28
N GLY A 59 19.83 -10.86 -10.98
CA GLY A 59 18.63 -11.64 -11.31
C GLY A 59 18.40 -12.87 -10.42
N LYS A 60 19.21 -13.05 -9.37
CA LYS A 60 19.09 -14.12 -8.38
C LYS A 60 18.70 -13.56 -7.03
N TYR A 61 18.00 -14.37 -6.24
CA TYR A 61 17.53 -13.99 -4.92
C TYR A 61 18.38 -14.63 -3.83
N TYR A 62 18.71 -13.83 -2.81
CA TYR A 62 19.59 -14.22 -1.73
C TYR A 62 18.97 -13.96 -0.37
N CYS A 63 19.27 -14.88 0.55
CA CYS A 63 18.81 -14.87 1.94
C CYS A 63 19.39 -13.70 2.77
N SER A 64 20.64 -13.33 2.47
CA SER A 64 21.45 -12.40 3.27
C SER A 64 22.64 -11.91 2.46
N LYS A 65 23.35 -10.89 2.98
CA LYS A 65 24.60 -10.40 2.39
C LYS A 65 25.69 -11.47 2.38
N ASP A 66 25.68 -12.38 3.35
CA ASP A 66 26.63 -13.50 3.38
C ASP A 66 26.33 -14.47 2.23
N CYS A 67 25.04 -14.79 1.99
CA CYS A 67 24.60 -15.58 0.84
C CYS A 67 25.01 -14.93 -0.51
N LEU A 68 25.06 -13.60 -0.58
CA LEU A 68 25.42 -12.84 -1.78
C LEU A 68 26.92 -12.80 -2.07
N ASN A 69 27.74 -12.70 -1.02
CA ASN A 69 29.20 -12.55 -1.11
C ASN A 69 29.96 -13.89 -1.00
N LYS A 70 29.22 -15.00 -0.94
CA LYS A 70 29.76 -16.36 -0.91
C LYS A 70 29.94 -16.90 -2.31
#